data_AF-A0A1B6IBB1-F1
#
_entry.id   AF-A0A1B6IBB1-F1
#
_cell.length_a   1.000
_cell.length_b   1.000
_cell.length_c   1.000
_cell.angle_alpha   90.00
_cell.angle_beta   90.00
_cell.angle_gamma   90.00
#
_symmetry.space_group_name_H-M   'P 1'
#
loop_
_entity.id
_entity.type
_entity.pdbx_description
1 polymer ?
#
loop_
_entity_poly.entity_id
_entity_poly.type
_entity_poly.pdbx_seq_one_letter_code
_entity_poly.pdbx_strand_id
1 'polypeptide(L)'
;MARKVGAGSEKSQAAGCTRLVVGSFILIIVLAVLVPLYFWLTTGPPFSGGPCSIDLSVPIEGSPLPNGSIVDRGDVYPSGFFFTVNQTTRGCLCALQPCIRKCCAADEYIVSAINETSHCAYNSGPSPFDNFSIPVYDRDG
;
A
#
# COMPACT_ATOMS: atom_id res chain seq x y z
N MET A 1 -71.14 -52.55 6.53
CA MET A 1 -70.43 -52.23 5.26
C MET A 1 -69.71 -50.91 5.43
N ALA A 2 -68.40 -50.91 5.22
CA ALA A 2 -67.51 -49.77 5.36
C ALA A 2 -67.61 -48.81 4.16
N ARG A 3 -67.36 -47.51 4.38
CA ARG A 3 -66.47 -46.73 3.51
C ARG A 3 -66.00 -45.42 4.17
N LYS A 4 -64.67 -45.35 4.29
CA LYS A 4 -63.81 -44.20 4.57
C LYS A 4 -63.82 -43.27 3.34
N VAL A 5 -63.94 -41.96 3.54
CA VAL A 5 -63.50 -40.90 2.61
C VAL A 5 -63.09 -39.74 3.53
N GLY A 6 -61.92 -39.15 3.49
CA GLY A 6 -60.70 -39.29 2.71
C GLY A 6 -59.86 -38.10 3.17
N ALA A 7 -58.66 -38.36 3.68
CA ALA A 7 -57.73 -37.32 4.12
C ALA A 7 -57.20 -36.57 2.89
N GLY A 8 -57.48 -35.27 2.80
CA GLY A 8 -56.79 -34.36 1.89
C GLY A 8 -55.57 -33.77 2.60
N SER A 9 -54.40 -34.37 2.37
CA SER A 9 -53.11 -33.93 2.91
C SER A 9 -52.52 -32.80 2.06
N GLU A 10 -52.66 -31.55 2.52
CA GLU A 10 -51.82 -30.43 2.08
C GLU A 10 -50.42 -30.57 2.69
N LYS A 11 -49.45 -31.09 1.93
CA LYS A 11 -48.01 -30.86 2.16
C LYS A 11 -47.26 -30.86 0.83
N SER A 12 -47.12 -29.69 0.20
CA SER A 12 -46.10 -29.47 -0.82
C SER A 12 -45.64 -28.01 -0.82
N GLN A 13 -44.94 -27.62 0.25
CA GLN A 13 -44.21 -26.35 0.28
C GLN A 13 -43.07 -26.38 1.31
N ALA A 14 -42.19 -27.37 1.25
CA ALA A 14 -41.04 -27.48 2.17
C ALA A 14 -39.68 -27.69 1.48
N ALA A 15 -39.65 -28.09 0.20
CA ALA A 15 -38.42 -28.45 -0.50
C ALA A 15 -37.72 -27.26 -1.21
N GLY A 16 -38.47 -26.24 -1.64
CA GLY A 16 -37.90 -25.06 -2.31
C GLY A 16 -37.23 -24.07 -1.35
N CYS A 17 -37.83 -23.88 -0.16
CA CYS A 17 -37.35 -22.93 0.83
C CYS A 17 -36.04 -23.41 1.50
N THR A 18 -35.93 -24.71 1.79
CA THR A 18 -34.71 -25.29 2.39
C THR A 18 -33.51 -25.24 1.46
N ARG A 19 -33.68 -25.40 0.13
CA ARG A 19 -32.56 -25.30 -0.82
C ARG A 19 -32.05 -23.87 -1.03
N LEU A 20 -32.95 -22.88 -1.00
CA LEU A 20 -32.57 -21.47 -1.00
C LEU A 20 -31.81 -21.08 0.27
N VAL A 21 -32.26 -21.57 1.42
CA VAL A 21 -31.61 -21.33 2.71
C VAL A 21 -30.22 -21.96 2.76
N VAL A 22 -30.07 -23.23 2.35
CA VAL A 22 -28.77 -23.92 2.33
C VAL A 22 -27.80 -23.27 1.34
N GLY A 23 -28.27 -22.86 0.16
CA GLY A 23 -27.45 -22.13 -0.81
C GLY A 23 -26.95 -20.79 -0.27
N SER A 24 -27.80 -20.05 0.45
CA SER A 24 -27.43 -18.80 1.11
C SER A 24 -26.38 -19.01 2.20
N PHE A 25 -26.52 -20.05 3.03
CA PHE A 25 -25.53 -20.37 4.07
C PHE A 25 -24.17 -20.73 3.48
N ILE A 26 -24.13 -21.51 2.39
CA ILE A 26 -22.88 -21.85 1.69
C ILE A 26 -22.23 -20.59 1.13
N LEU A 27 -23.00 -19.70 0.50
CA LEU A 27 -22.48 -18.43 -0.01
C LEU A 27 -21.89 -17.55 1.10
N ILE A 28 -22.57 -17.46 2.24
CA ILE A 28 -22.09 -16.69 3.40
C ILE A 28 -20.78 -17.26 3.93
N ILE A 29 -20.67 -18.59 4.08
CA ILE A 29 -19.44 -19.25 4.53
C ILE A 29 -18.30 -19.00 3.54
N VAL A 30 -18.59 -19.14 2.24
CA VAL A 30 -17.61 -18.88 1.17
C VAL A 30 -17.11 -17.45 1.24
N LEU A 31 -18.01 -16.45 1.36
CA LEU A 31 -17.64 -15.05 1.50
C LEU A 31 -16.87 -14.79 2.82
N ALA A 32 -17.28 -15.40 3.92
CA ALA A 32 -16.63 -15.28 5.22
C ALA A 32 -15.22 -15.86 5.26
N VAL A 33 -14.87 -16.75 4.33
CA VAL A 33 -13.50 -17.28 4.18
C VAL A 33 -12.73 -16.50 3.10
N LEU A 34 -13.36 -16.25 1.94
CA LEU A 34 -12.71 -15.56 0.82
C LEU A 34 -12.35 -14.12 1.14
N VAL A 35 -13.22 -13.38 1.84
CA VAL A 35 -12.96 -11.96 2.14
C VAL A 35 -11.75 -11.82 3.07
N PRO A 36 -11.66 -12.54 4.22
CA PRO A 36 -10.45 -12.50 5.02
C PRO A 36 -9.22 -13.02 4.27
N LEU A 37 -9.33 -14.13 3.52
CA LEU A 37 -8.20 -14.68 2.78
C LEU A 37 -7.68 -13.67 1.73
N TYR A 38 -8.58 -13.03 0.98
CA TYR A 38 -8.24 -12.00 0.01
C TYR A 38 -7.63 -10.77 0.67
N PHE A 39 -8.19 -10.32 1.80
CA PHE A 39 -7.63 -9.23 2.58
C PHE A 39 -6.20 -9.57 3.02
N TRP A 40 -5.96 -10.73 3.63
CA TRP A 40 -4.62 -11.19 4.00
C TRP A 40 -3.64 -11.33 2.82
N LEU A 41 -4.13 -11.73 1.64
CA LEU A 41 -3.31 -11.85 0.43
C LEU A 41 -2.95 -10.49 -0.19
N THR A 42 -3.80 -9.47 -0.02
CA THR A 42 -3.65 -8.17 -0.68
C THR A 42 -3.11 -7.08 0.23
N THR A 43 -3.50 -7.08 1.50
CA THR A 43 -2.90 -6.26 2.53
C THR A 43 -1.77 -7.06 3.15
N GLY A 44 -0.53 -6.75 2.75
CA GLY A 44 0.66 -7.32 3.41
C GLY A 44 0.60 -7.09 4.93
N PRO A 45 1.34 -7.90 5.73
CA PRO A 45 1.38 -7.71 7.17
C PRO A 45 1.73 -6.25 7.50
N PRO A 46 1.12 -5.65 8.54
CA PRO A 46 1.49 -4.31 8.98
C PRO A 46 2.99 -4.31 9.21
N PHE A 47 3.70 -3.50 8.42
CA PHE A 47 5.16 -3.43 8.46
C PHE A 47 5.56 -3.08 9.89
N SER A 48 6.15 -4.03 10.62
CA SER A 48 6.53 -3.86 12.04
C SER A 48 7.79 -2.98 12.20
N GLY A 49 8.10 -2.16 11.21
CA GLY A 49 9.31 -1.34 11.11
C GLY A 49 8.96 0.03 10.56
N GLY A 50 8.45 0.91 11.43
CA GLY A 50 8.19 2.32 11.10
C GLY A 50 7.10 2.54 10.03
N PRO A 51 6.82 3.81 9.71
CA PRO A 51 5.77 4.17 8.74
C PRO A 51 6.15 3.87 7.28
N CYS A 52 7.44 3.74 6.98
CA CYS A 52 7.94 3.24 5.71
C CYS A 52 9.34 2.65 5.88
N SER A 53 9.79 1.86 4.90
CA SER A 53 11.18 1.38 4.84
C SER A 53 12.17 2.54 4.68
N ILE A 54 13.39 2.39 5.21
CA ILE A 54 14.48 3.37 5.07
C ILE A 54 14.74 3.71 3.59
N ASP A 55 14.67 2.71 2.70
CA ASP A 55 14.85 2.89 1.25
C ASP A 55 13.82 3.80 0.58
N LEU A 56 12.66 3.99 1.21
CA LEU A 56 11.55 4.83 0.72
C LEU A 56 11.43 6.13 1.51
N SER A 57 12.44 6.43 2.34
CA SER A 57 12.46 7.59 3.23
C SER A 57 13.54 8.58 2.82
N VAL A 58 13.22 9.86 2.90
CA VAL A 58 14.13 10.98 2.61
C VAL A 58 14.54 11.66 3.91
N PRO A 59 15.80 12.13 4.04
CA PRO A 59 16.19 12.92 5.20
C PRO A 59 15.44 14.26 5.19
N ILE A 60 14.91 14.66 6.35
CA ILE A 60 14.21 15.93 6.53
C ILE A 60 14.93 16.76 7.59
N GLU A 61 15.06 18.06 7.34
CA GLU A 61 15.67 19.02 8.27
C GLU A 61 14.64 19.95 8.92
N GLY A 62 13.40 19.91 8.44
CA GLY A 62 12.29 20.66 9.00
C GLY A 62 12.06 20.42 10.50
N SER A 63 11.67 21.48 11.19
CA SER A 63 11.25 21.41 12.60
C SER A 63 9.77 21.04 12.74
N PRO A 64 9.36 20.37 13.83
CA PRO A 64 7.97 20.08 14.11
C PRO A 64 7.17 21.37 14.38
N LEU A 65 6.03 21.49 13.71
CA LEU A 65 5.02 22.52 13.93
C LEU A 65 4.21 22.19 15.20
N PRO A 66 3.49 23.17 15.77
CA PRO A 66 2.61 22.94 16.93
C PRO A 66 1.53 21.88 16.68
N ASN A 67 1.16 21.63 15.43
CA ASN A 67 0.21 20.59 15.04
C ASN A 67 0.83 19.18 14.97
N GLY A 68 2.12 19.02 15.28
CA GLY A 68 2.85 17.75 15.24
C GLY A 68 3.30 17.31 13.84
N SER A 69 3.03 18.10 12.80
CA SER A 69 3.55 17.89 11.45
C SER A 69 4.94 18.53 11.28
N ILE A 70 5.74 18.05 10.34
CA ILE A 70 7.00 18.68 9.93
C ILE A 70 6.84 19.24 8.51
N VAL A 71 7.40 20.42 8.24
CA VAL A 71 7.45 20.98 6.89
C VAL A 71 8.90 21.01 6.42
N ASP A 72 9.19 20.37 5.29
CA ASP A 72 10.52 20.33 4.69
C ASP A 72 10.38 20.53 3.17
N ARG A 73 11.13 21.49 2.61
CA ARG A 73 11.17 21.79 1.16
C ARG A 73 9.80 22.01 0.49
N GLY A 74 8.81 22.47 1.26
CA GLY A 74 7.45 22.73 0.77
C GLY A 74 6.47 21.56 0.98
N ASP A 75 6.97 20.38 1.34
CA ASP A 75 6.15 19.21 1.66
C ASP A 75 5.81 19.16 3.15
N VAL A 76 4.57 18.77 3.45
CA VAL A 76 4.06 18.64 4.82
C VAL A 76 4.01 17.15 5.18
N TYR A 77 4.77 16.76 6.20
CA TYR A 77 4.81 15.42 6.75
C TYR A 77 3.92 15.36 8.00
N PRO A 78 2.75 14.69 7.95
CA PRO A 78 1.89 14.53 9.11
C PRO A 78 2.53 13.64 10.18
N SER A 79 2.01 13.72 11.40
CA SER A 79 2.40 12.80 12.48
C SER A 79 2.21 11.35 12.03
N GLY A 80 3.26 10.53 12.16
CA GLY A 80 3.24 9.14 11.72
C GLY A 80 3.69 8.91 10.28
N PHE A 81 4.14 9.94 9.55
CA PHE A 81 4.79 9.80 8.23
C PHE A 81 6.28 10.16 8.27
N PHE A 82 6.84 10.30 9.46
CA PHE A 82 8.27 10.50 9.67
C PHE A 82 8.73 9.72 10.89
N PHE A 83 10.02 9.40 10.93
CA PHE A 83 10.63 8.63 12.01
C PHE A 83 12.11 9.00 12.12
N THR A 84 12.69 8.81 13.31
CA THR A 84 14.10 9.14 13.57
C THR A 84 14.90 7.85 13.65
N VAL A 85 15.95 7.75 12.84
CA VAL A 85 16.91 6.64 12.85
C VAL A 85 18.31 7.22 12.89
N ASN A 86 19.15 6.74 13.81
CA ASN A 86 20.54 7.19 13.96
C ASN A 86 20.68 8.72 14.03
N GLN A 87 19.80 9.39 14.79
CA GLN A 87 19.74 10.86 14.95
C GLN A 87 19.31 11.65 13.70
N THR A 88 19.04 10.99 12.57
CA THR A 88 18.49 11.61 11.37
C THR A 88 16.98 11.40 11.33
N THR A 89 16.23 12.50 11.25
CA THR A 89 14.78 12.42 11.00
C THR A 89 14.55 12.17 9.51
N ARG A 90 13.73 11.19 9.20
CA ARG A 90 13.41 10.79 7.83
C ARG A 90 11.91 10.80 7.61
N GLY A 91 11.49 11.31 6.46
CA GLY A 91 10.10 11.42 6.03
C GLY A 91 9.75 10.41 4.93
N CYS A 92 8.55 9.85 5.01
CA CYS A 92 7.99 8.88 4.07
C CYS A 92 7.28 9.59 2.91
N LEU A 93 8.04 10.31 2.09
CA LEU A 93 7.47 11.15 1.03
C LEU A 93 6.67 10.36 0.00
N CYS A 94 7.16 9.18 -0.36
CA CYS A 94 6.53 8.24 -1.29
C CYS A 94 5.14 7.74 -0.85
N ALA A 95 4.80 7.84 0.44
CA ALA A 95 3.48 7.48 0.94
C ALA A 95 2.48 8.64 0.85
N LEU A 96 2.98 9.88 0.71
CA LEU A 96 2.17 11.10 0.62
C LEU A 96 1.93 11.53 -0.83
N GLN A 97 2.92 11.32 -1.70
CA GLN A 97 2.83 11.65 -3.12
C GLN A 97 3.54 10.62 -4.01
N PRO A 98 3.20 10.55 -5.32
CA PRO A 98 3.89 9.70 -6.26
C PRO A 98 5.39 10.02 -6.27
N CYS A 99 6.22 8.99 -6.11
CA CYS A 99 7.67 9.14 -6.11
C CYS A 99 8.32 8.13 -7.06
N ILE A 100 9.51 8.46 -7.54
CA ILE A 100 10.36 7.56 -8.33
C ILE A 100 11.69 7.42 -7.61
N ARG A 101 12.11 6.19 -7.36
CA ARG A 101 13.42 5.91 -6.75
C ARG A 101 14.51 6.11 -7.82
N LYS A 102 15.43 7.05 -7.56
CA LYS A 102 16.66 7.22 -8.33
C LYS A 102 17.83 6.53 -7.63
N CYS A 103 18.79 6.02 -8.41
CA CYS A 103 20.02 5.43 -7.86
C CYS A 103 21.15 6.46 -7.69
N CYS A 104 21.11 7.52 -8.49
CA CYS A 104 22.08 8.61 -8.50
C CYS A 104 21.38 9.94 -8.19
N ALA A 105 22.18 10.97 -7.99
CA ALA A 105 21.69 12.31 -7.74
C ALA A 105 20.85 12.88 -8.90
N ALA A 106 20.21 14.03 -8.69
CA ALA A 106 19.39 14.71 -9.68
C ALA A 106 20.08 14.89 -11.05
N ASP A 107 21.36 15.25 -11.01
CA ASP A 107 22.23 15.63 -12.13
C ASP A 107 23.22 14.52 -12.54
N GLU A 108 23.00 13.32 -12.02
CA GLU A 108 23.84 12.16 -12.26
C GLU A 108 23.09 11.02 -12.94
N TYR A 109 23.84 10.17 -13.63
CA TYR A 109 23.33 8.97 -14.25
C TYR A 109 24.22 7.77 -13.94
N ILE A 110 23.61 6.59 -13.99
CA ILE A 110 24.33 5.33 -13.79
C ILE A 110 25.13 5.04 -15.06
N VAL A 111 26.45 4.98 -14.91
CA VAL A 111 27.37 4.47 -15.92
C VAL A 111 27.69 3.02 -15.59
N SER A 112 27.42 2.14 -16.54
CA SER A 112 27.70 0.70 -16.44
C SER A 112 28.72 0.33 -17.51
N ALA A 113 29.88 -0.18 -17.11
CA ALA A 113 30.86 -0.77 -18.04
C ALA A 113 30.85 -2.30 -17.92
N ILE A 114 31.19 -3.00 -19.01
CA ILE A 114 31.01 -4.46 -19.16
C ILE A 114 31.83 -5.28 -18.14
N ASN A 115 32.77 -4.66 -17.40
CA ASN A 115 33.58 -5.32 -16.37
C ASN A 115 33.81 -4.45 -15.11
N GLU A 116 32.97 -3.43 -14.87
CA GLU A 116 33.08 -2.58 -13.67
C GLU A 116 31.77 -2.46 -12.92
N THR A 117 31.85 -2.20 -11.62
CA THR A 117 30.69 -1.81 -10.82
C THR A 117 30.12 -0.51 -11.36
N SER A 118 28.80 -0.52 -11.58
CA SER A 118 28.05 0.66 -11.99
C SER A 118 28.26 1.81 -11.00
N HIS A 119 28.60 3.00 -11.50
CA HIS A 119 28.84 4.19 -10.69
C HIS A 119 28.02 5.37 -11.21
N CYS A 120 27.81 6.38 -10.37
CA CYS A 120 27.18 7.61 -10.78
C CYS A 120 28.21 8.52 -11.44
N ALA A 121 27.87 9.07 -12.59
CA ALA A 121 28.70 10.07 -13.27
C ALA A 121 27.85 11.30 -13.58
N TYR A 122 28.51 12.45 -13.59
CA TYR A 122 27.89 13.72 -13.90
C TYR A 122 27.58 13.80 -15.39
N ASN A 123 26.36 14.24 -15.74
CA ASN A 123 26.07 14.67 -17.10
C ASN A 123 25.91 16.18 -17.12
N SER A 124 26.58 16.85 -18.07
CA SER A 124 26.36 18.27 -18.33
C SER A 124 25.14 18.52 -19.25
N GLY A 125 24.46 17.47 -19.69
CA GLY A 125 23.23 17.53 -20.49
C GLY A 125 21.95 17.44 -19.66
N PRO A 126 20.80 17.85 -20.23
CA PRO A 126 19.51 17.77 -19.55
C PRO A 126 19.14 16.32 -19.26
N SER A 127 18.77 16.03 -18.01
CA SER A 127 18.27 14.73 -17.61
C SER A 127 16.88 14.50 -18.23
N PRO A 128 16.54 13.26 -18.63
CA PRO A 128 15.17 12.94 -19.06
C PRO A 128 14.12 13.19 -17.98
N PHE A 129 14.56 13.42 -16.73
CA PHE A 129 13.73 13.69 -15.57
C PHE A 129 13.61 15.18 -15.24
N ASP A 130 14.37 16.07 -15.89
CA ASP A 130 14.30 17.53 -15.65
C ASP A 130 12.95 18.12 -16.08
N ASN A 131 12.21 17.39 -16.92
CA ASN A 131 10.88 17.77 -17.36
C ASN A 131 9.76 17.33 -16.40
N PHE A 132 10.09 16.56 -15.35
CA PHE A 132 9.16 16.30 -14.27
C PHE A 132 9.33 17.39 -13.22
N SER A 133 8.26 18.13 -12.92
CA SER A 133 8.20 19.14 -11.85
C SER A 133 8.30 18.53 -10.43
N ILE A 134 9.00 17.40 -10.28
CA ILE A 134 9.09 16.63 -9.05
C ILE A 134 10.33 17.11 -8.29
N PRO A 135 10.21 17.54 -7.02
CA PRO A 135 11.36 17.89 -6.21
C PRO A 135 12.32 16.70 -6.11
N VAL A 136 13.59 16.91 -6.44
CA VAL A 136 14.62 15.87 -6.32
C VAL A 136 15.22 15.92 -4.92
N TYR A 137 15.18 14.79 -4.24
CA TYR A 137 15.80 14.60 -2.93
C TYR A 137 17.06 13.77 -3.12
N ASP A 138 18.21 14.42 -3.05
CA ASP A 138 19.48 13.71 -3.06
C ASP A 138 19.72 13.00 -1.74
N ARG A 139 20.47 11.89 -1.84
CA ARG A 139 20.83 11.05 -0.69
C ARG A 139 21.95 11.67 0.14
N ASP A 140 22.52 12.77 -0.33
CA ASP A 140 23.69 13.41 0.25
C ASP A 140 23.23 14.58 1.13
N GLY A 141 23.47 14.43 2.44
CA GLY A 141 23.60 15.55 3.35
C GLY A 141 25.02 16.08 3.31
#